data_AF-A0A1H4YWC1-F1
#
_entry.id   AF-A0A1H4YWC1-F1
#
_cell.length_a   1.000
_cell.length_b   1.000
_cell.length_c   1.000
_cell.angle_alpha   90.00
_cell.angle_beta   90.00
_cell.angle_gamma   90.00
#
_symmetry.space_group_name_H-M   'P 1'
#
loop_
_entity.id
_entity.type
_entity.pdbx_description
1 polymer ?
#
loop_
_entity_poly.entity_id
_entity_poly.type
_entity_poly.pdbx_seq_one_letter_code
_entity_poly.pdbx_strand_id
1 'polypeptide(L)'
;MVRRDARRLPGAALEDLRRRAVAAVESGRSRSEVARLFGVSRKTVGTWVNAYRDLGEDAFRPRTRGRRPGEQLALSPEQQAVVLESVTGRTPEELGLPYRVWTRQAIAELVNREFRITLSLKTVSGYLARWGVLPGPPVPRGSVPPGHRPAEGVRLTWHRTPAGQEVLLAVCYRGSVFFDLRTVPFEAAALTDFLGRLADQLDRPITVVVRHWPAAHTGRVRAWPAAPDPRITVRFLH
;
A
#
# COMPACT_ATOMS: atom_id res chain seq x y z
N MET A 1 -10.34 10.71 41.21
CA MET A 1 -10.26 9.26 40.88
C MET A 1 -10.09 9.14 39.36
N VAL A 2 -8.97 8.61 38.88
CA VAL A 2 -8.59 8.63 37.46
C VAL A 2 -9.47 7.65 36.65
N ARG A 3 -10.34 8.18 35.77
CA ARG A 3 -11.08 7.38 34.78
C ARG A 3 -10.09 6.80 33.76
N ARG A 4 -9.75 5.51 33.88
CA ARG A 4 -9.00 4.80 32.84
C ARG A 4 -9.92 4.55 31.65
N ASP A 5 -9.65 5.23 30.53
CA ASP A 5 -10.38 5.08 29.28
C ASP A 5 -10.22 3.64 28.75
N ALA A 6 -11.30 2.85 28.81
CA ALA A 6 -11.34 1.46 28.36
C ALA A 6 -10.96 1.28 26.87
N ARG A 7 -10.89 2.38 26.09
CA ARG A 7 -10.43 2.37 24.70
C ARG A 7 -8.91 2.13 24.54
N ARG A 8 -8.12 2.25 25.63
CA ARG A 8 -6.65 2.08 25.62
C ARG A 8 -6.15 0.76 26.23
N LEU A 9 -7.05 -0.16 26.59
CA LEU A 9 -6.66 -1.44 27.21
C LEU A 9 -6.19 -2.47 26.16
N PRO A 10 -5.11 -3.23 26.42
CA PRO A 10 -4.70 -4.38 25.62
C PRO A 10 -5.83 -5.40 25.46
N GLY A 11 -5.85 -6.17 24.36
CA GLY A 11 -6.92 -7.12 24.04
C GLY A 11 -7.24 -8.11 25.16
N ALA A 12 -6.21 -8.67 25.79
CA ALA A 12 -6.35 -9.60 26.92
C ALA A 12 -6.94 -8.93 28.19
N ALA A 13 -6.61 -7.67 28.45
CA ALA A 13 -7.17 -6.93 29.59
C ALA A 13 -8.65 -6.58 29.38
N LEU A 14 -9.07 -6.36 28.13
CA LEU A 14 -10.46 -6.13 27.78
C LEU A 14 -11.28 -7.42 27.82
N GLU A 15 -10.67 -8.55 27.48
CA GLU A 15 -11.27 -9.88 27.59
C GLU A 15 -11.57 -10.24 29.05
N ASP A 16 -10.57 -10.14 29.93
CA ASP A 16 -10.74 -10.38 31.37
C ASP A 16 -11.81 -9.46 31.98
N LEU A 17 -11.82 -8.17 31.58
CA LEU A 17 -12.83 -7.21 32.01
C LEU A 17 -14.25 -7.63 31.58
N ARG A 18 -14.42 -8.13 30.35
CA ARG A 18 -15.72 -8.63 29.85
C ARG A 18 -16.17 -9.86 30.63
N ARG A 19 -15.26 -10.83 30.85
CA ARG A 19 -15.55 -12.07 31.56
C ARG A 19 -16.03 -11.78 32.99
N ARG A 20 -15.33 -10.91 33.73
CA ARG A 20 -15.71 -10.51 35.09
C ARG A 20 -17.02 -9.72 35.12
N ALA A 21 -17.27 -8.86 34.14
CA ALA A 21 -18.52 -8.11 34.07
C ALA A 21 -19.73 -9.01 33.78
N VAL A 22 -19.59 -10.00 32.90
CA VAL A 22 -20.66 -10.97 32.59
C VAL A 22 -20.92 -11.89 33.78
N ALA A 23 -19.87 -12.46 34.40
CA ALA A 23 -20.00 -13.32 35.57
C ALA A 23 -20.72 -12.63 36.73
N ALA A 24 -20.44 -11.34 36.96
CA ALA A 24 -21.12 -10.54 37.98
C ALA A 24 -22.62 -10.34 37.69
N VAL A 25 -23.02 -10.25 36.42
CA VAL A 25 -24.45 -10.15 36.05
C VAL A 25 -25.14 -11.50 36.19
N GLU A 26 -24.52 -12.59 35.77
CA GLU A 26 -25.07 -13.95 35.91
C GLU A 26 -25.15 -14.39 37.38
N SER A 27 -24.29 -13.85 38.26
CA SER A 27 -24.40 -14.03 39.71
C SER A 27 -25.47 -13.14 40.38
N GLY A 28 -26.34 -12.49 39.61
CA GLY A 28 -27.49 -11.73 40.11
C GLY A 28 -27.27 -10.23 40.32
N ARG A 29 -26.09 -9.65 40.04
CA ARG A 29 -25.91 -8.19 40.15
C ARG A 29 -26.58 -7.45 38.99
N SER A 30 -27.09 -6.26 39.26
CA SER A 30 -27.70 -5.45 38.21
C SER A 30 -26.67 -4.91 37.22
N ARG A 31 -27.04 -4.80 35.93
CA ARG A 31 -26.17 -4.23 34.88
C ARG A 31 -25.68 -2.81 35.21
N SER A 32 -26.48 -2.03 35.95
CA SER A 32 -26.13 -0.67 36.39
C SER A 32 -25.09 -0.65 37.51
N GLU A 33 -25.13 -1.64 38.40
CA GLU A 33 -24.13 -1.83 39.46
C GLU A 33 -22.79 -2.29 38.88
N VAL A 34 -22.83 -3.27 37.99
CA VAL A 34 -21.65 -3.76 37.25
C VAL A 34 -21.00 -2.64 36.44
N ALA A 35 -21.80 -1.80 35.78
CA ALA A 35 -21.30 -0.63 35.05
C ALA A 35 -20.51 0.33 35.95
N ARG A 36 -21.02 0.62 37.15
CA ARG A 36 -20.33 1.47 38.14
C ARG A 36 -19.04 0.82 38.65
N LEU A 37 -19.09 -0.48 38.97
CA LEU A 37 -17.96 -1.23 39.49
C LEU A 37 -16.76 -1.28 38.52
N PHE A 38 -17.05 -1.44 37.23
CA PHE A 38 -16.02 -1.60 36.19
C PHE A 38 -15.73 -0.32 35.40
N GLY A 39 -16.38 0.81 35.73
CA GLY A 39 -16.15 2.10 35.06
C GLY A 39 -16.57 2.13 33.58
N VAL A 40 -17.56 1.33 33.19
CA VAL A 40 -18.07 1.22 31.82
C VAL A 40 -19.54 1.65 31.74
N SER A 41 -20.07 1.87 30.54
CA SER A 41 -21.49 2.23 30.39
C SER A 41 -22.41 1.02 30.61
N ARG A 42 -23.63 1.24 31.13
CA ARG A 42 -24.67 0.20 31.22
C ARG A 42 -24.94 -0.46 29.87
N LYS A 43 -24.92 0.31 28.77
CA LYS A 43 -25.11 -0.19 27.40
C LYS A 43 -24.00 -1.17 27.01
N THR A 44 -22.76 -0.88 27.40
CA THR A 44 -21.59 -1.75 27.17
C THR A 44 -21.75 -3.07 27.92
N VAL A 45 -22.13 -3.03 29.20
CA VAL A 45 -22.41 -4.25 29.99
C VAL A 45 -23.53 -5.06 29.36
N GLY A 46 -24.63 -4.42 28.94
CA GLY A 46 -25.73 -5.09 28.26
C GLY A 46 -25.30 -5.77 26.95
N THR A 47 -24.43 -5.12 26.17
CA THR A 47 -23.88 -5.69 24.93
C THR A 47 -23.05 -6.95 25.21
N TRP A 48 -22.21 -6.93 26.26
CA TRP A 48 -21.38 -8.07 26.63
C TRP A 48 -22.20 -9.26 27.14
N VAL A 49 -23.20 -9.00 27.97
CA VAL A 49 -24.10 -10.04 28.49
C VAL A 49 -24.90 -10.68 27.36
N ASN A 50 -25.43 -9.88 26.43
CA ASN A 50 -26.15 -10.42 25.28
C ASN A 50 -25.22 -11.25 24.38
N ALA A 51 -24.02 -10.72 24.06
CA ALA A 51 -23.04 -11.47 23.27
C ALA A 51 -22.64 -12.80 23.93
N TYR A 52 -22.50 -12.85 25.26
CA TYR A 52 -22.24 -14.09 25.98
C TYR A 52 -23.43 -15.05 25.97
N ARG A 53 -24.67 -14.56 26.05
CA ARG A 53 -25.85 -15.42 25.93
C ARG A 53 -25.99 -16.02 24.53
N ASP A 54 -25.59 -15.27 23.51
CA ASP A 54 -25.68 -15.69 22.11
C ASP A 54 -24.53 -16.63 21.69
N LEU A 55 -23.30 -16.38 22.17
CA LEU A 55 -22.07 -17.02 21.68
C LEU A 55 -21.27 -17.74 22.77
N GLY A 56 -21.70 -17.70 24.04
CA GLY A 56 -20.97 -18.28 25.16
C GLY A 56 -19.56 -17.71 25.32
N GLU A 57 -18.61 -18.59 25.61
CA GLU A 57 -17.18 -18.25 25.80
C GLU A 57 -16.53 -17.60 24.56
N ASP A 58 -17.06 -17.86 23.36
CA ASP A 58 -16.56 -17.24 22.12
C ASP A 58 -16.83 -15.72 22.07
N ALA A 59 -17.73 -15.20 22.91
CA ALA A 59 -17.96 -13.76 23.06
C ALA A 59 -16.74 -13.00 23.63
N PHE A 60 -15.86 -13.71 24.34
CA PHE A 60 -14.69 -13.15 24.99
C PHE A 60 -13.46 -13.18 24.10
N ARG A 61 -13.40 -14.10 23.12
CA ARG A 61 -12.28 -14.21 22.20
C ARG A 61 -12.01 -12.85 21.52
N PRO A 62 -10.74 -12.41 21.44
CA PRO A 62 -10.40 -11.18 20.74
C PRO A 62 -10.81 -11.27 19.28
N ARG A 63 -11.94 -10.64 18.92
CA ARG A 63 -12.23 -10.37 17.51
C ARG A 63 -11.13 -9.44 17.02
N THR A 64 -10.36 -9.90 16.03
CA THR A 64 -9.35 -9.08 15.35
C THR A 64 -9.96 -7.72 15.00
N ARG A 65 -9.46 -6.65 15.62
CA ARG A 65 -9.90 -5.29 15.30
C ARG A 65 -9.32 -4.94 13.92
N GLY A 66 -10.17 -4.89 12.91
CA GLY A 66 -9.83 -4.53 11.52
C GLY A 66 -10.29 -5.59 10.51
N ARG A 67 -10.57 -5.15 9.27
CA ARG A 67 -10.89 -6.03 8.12
C ARG A 67 -9.78 -7.07 7.94
N ARG A 68 -10.14 -8.33 7.69
CA ARG A 68 -9.16 -9.37 7.33
C ARG A 68 -8.46 -8.99 6.02
N PRO A 69 -7.15 -9.28 5.83
CA PRO A 69 -6.52 -9.15 4.53
C PRO A 69 -7.26 -10.03 3.51
N GLY A 70 -7.96 -9.40 2.55
CA GLY A 70 -8.78 -10.11 1.54
C GLY A 70 -10.29 -9.99 1.73
N GLU A 71 -10.80 -9.48 2.85
CA GLU A 71 -12.23 -9.20 3.01
C GLU A 71 -12.63 -7.95 2.20
N GLN A 72 -13.37 -8.17 1.12
CA GLN A 72 -13.89 -7.19 0.16
C GLN A 72 -12.80 -6.45 -0.64
N LEU A 73 -11.87 -7.19 -1.26
CA LEU A 73 -11.12 -6.63 -2.38
C LEU A 73 -12.13 -6.17 -3.44
N ALA A 74 -12.01 -4.91 -3.86
CA ALA A 74 -12.86 -4.33 -4.90
C ALA A 74 -12.73 -5.03 -6.25
N LEU A 75 -11.64 -5.78 -6.48
CA LEU A 75 -11.38 -6.55 -7.69
C LEU A 75 -11.30 -8.03 -7.33
N SER A 76 -12.02 -8.87 -8.06
CA SER A 76 -11.89 -10.32 -7.98
C SER A 76 -10.48 -10.77 -8.40
N PRO A 77 -10.04 -11.98 -8.03
CA PRO A 77 -8.76 -12.52 -8.49
C PRO A 77 -8.61 -12.52 -10.02
N GLU A 78 -9.68 -12.83 -10.75
CA GLU A 78 -9.73 -12.85 -12.21
C GLU A 78 -9.56 -11.44 -12.77
N GLN A 79 -10.27 -10.45 -12.21
CA GLN A 79 -10.11 -9.04 -12.59
C GLN A 79 -8.69 -8.54 -12.33
N GLN A 80 -8.08 -8.94 -11.21
CA GLN A 80 -6.68 -8.58 -10.91
C GLN A 80 -5.71 -9.18 -11.94
N ALA A 81 -5.94 -10.43 -12.38
CA ALA A 81 -5.12 -11.07 -13.41
C ALA A 81 -5.23 -10.33 -14.75
N VAL A 82 -6.44 -9.98 -15.18
CA VAL A 82 -6.67 -9.21 -16.43
C VAL A 82 -5.99 -7.85 -16.38
N VAL A 83 -6.04 -7.15 -15.24
CA VAL A 83 -5.32 -5.86 -15.09
C VAL A 83 -3.82 -6.06 -15.20
N LEU A 84 -3.26 -7.05 -14.51
CA LEU A 84 -1.83 -7.33 -14.58
C LEU A 84 -1.38 -7.71 -16.00
N GLU A 85 -2.13 -8.55 -16.68
CA GLU A 85 -1.88 -8.93 -18.08
C GLU A 85 -1.91 -7.71 -19.00
N SER A 86 -2.92 -6.85 -18.85
CA SER A 86 -3.07 -5.62 -19.66
C SER A 86 -1.91 -4.66 -19.44
N VAL A 87 -1.42 -4.54 -18.21
CA VAL A 87 -0.34 -3.63 -17.82
C VAL A 87 1.04 -4.18 -18.17
N THR A 88 1.20 -5.50 -18.20
CA THR A 88 2.51 -6.13 -18.42
C THR A 88 2.91 -6.05 -19.89
N GLY A 89 4.04 -5.40 -20.15
CA GLY A 89 4.63 -5.27 -21.48
C GLY A 89 3.94 -4.26 -22.39
N ARG A 90 2.99 -3.47 -21.88
CA ARG A 90 2.24 -2.46 -22.63
C ARG A 90 2.32 -1.10 -21.95
N THR A 91 2.11 -0.05 -22.72
CA THR A 91 2.04 1.33 -22.20
C THR A 91 0.57 1.76 -22.00
N PRO A 92 0.28 2.78 -21.16
CA PRO A 92 -1.10 3.26 -21.02
C PRO A 92 -1.68 3.81 -22.33
N GLU A 93 -0.85 4.43 -23.16
CA GLU A 93 -1.25 4.98 -24.46
C GLU A 93 -1.66 3.90 -25.47
N GLU A 94 -1.00 2.74 -25.48
CA GLU A 94 -1.41 1.58 -26.30
C GLU A 94 -2.79 1.06 -25.91
N LEU A 95 -3.21 1.34 -24.68
CA LEU A 95 -4.53 1.04 -24.18
C LEU A 95 -5.48 2.24 -24.29
N GLY A 96 -5.09 3.33 -24.94
CA GLY A 96 -5.92 4.51 -25.17
C GLY A 96 -6.10 5.42 -23.95
N LEU A 97 -5.20 5.35 -22.96
CA LEU A 97 -5.22 6.22 -21.78
C LEU A 97 -4.32 7.46 -22.00
N PRO A 98 -4.63 8.61 -21.40
CA PRO A 98 -3.89 9.86 -21.59
C PRO A 98 -2.62 9.94 -20.73
N TYR A 99 -1.85 8.85 -20.66
CA TYR A 99 -0.60 8.77 -19.90
C TYR A 99 0.49 8.10 -20.74
N ARG A 100 1.73 8.61 -20.66
CA ARG A 100 2.89 8.03 -21.34
C ARG A 100 3.50 6.86 -20.58
N VAL A 101 3.34 6.85 -19.25
CA VAL A 101 3.88 5.86 -18.31
C VAL A 101 2.80 5.47 -17.29
N TRP A 102 2.82 4.23 -16.81
CA TRP A 102 1.85 3.77 -15.81
C TRP A 102 1.95 4.56 -14.51
N THR A 103 0.80 5.02 -14.04
CA THR A 103 0.63 5.71 -12.76
C THR A 103 -0.53 5.08 -11.98
N ARG A 104 -0.68 5.44 -10.71
CA ARG A 104 -1.85 5.03 -9.94
C ARG A 104 -3.17 5.51 -10.56
N GLN A 105 -3.15 6.69 -11.18
CA GLN A 105 -4.28 7.26 -11.91
C GLN A 105 -4.59 6.45 -13.16
N ALA A 106 -3.58 6.11 -13.96
CA ALA A 106 -3.73 5.28 -15.16
C ALA A 106 -4.35 3.90 -14.83
N ILE A 107 -3.91 3.27 -13.74
CA ILE A 107 -4.48 2.00 -13.28
C ILE A 107 -5.93 2.17 -12.81
N ALA A 108 -6.24 3.23 -12.05
CA ALA A 108 -7.61 3.50 -11.62
C ALA A 108 -8.55 3.71 -12.83
N GLU A 109 -8.08 4.42 -13.85
CA GLU A 109 -8.82 4.68 -15.08
C GLU A 109 -9.03 3.42 -15.92
N LEU A 110 -7.97 2.61 -16.09
CA LEU A 110 -8.06 1.30 -16.73
C LEU A 110 -9.14 0.43 -16.06
N VAL A 111 -9.06 0.29 -14.72
CA VAL A 111 -10.02 -0.51 -13.96
C VAL A 111 -11.45 0.01 -14.09
N ASN A 112 -11.63 1.33 -14.04
CA ASN A 112 -12.95 1.94 -14.19
C ASN A 112 -13.51 1.75 -15.61
N ARG A 113 -12.65 1.75 -16.63
CA ARG A 113 -13.08 1.52 -18.01
C ARG A 113 -13.48 0.06 -18.25
N GLU A 114 -12.63 -0.88 -17.84
CA GLU A 114 -12.84 -2.31 -18.11
C GLU A 114 -13.95 -2.92 -17.23
N PHE A 115 -14.05 -2.50 -15.96
CA PHE A 115 -14.94 -3.15 -14.99
C PHE A 115 -16.00 -2.24 -14.39
N ARG A 116 -16.01 -0.94 -14.74
CA ARG A 116 -16.91 0.08 -14.14
C ARG A 116 -16.76 0.20 -12.62
N ILE A 117 -15.55 -0.10 -12.11
CA ILE A 117 -15.21 -0.01 -10.68
C ILE A 117 -14.34 1.22 -10.45
N THR A 118 -14.84 2.17 -9.66
CA THR A 118 -14.06 3.35 -9.27
C THR A 118 -13.18 3.02 -8.06
N LEU A 119 -11.86 3.02 -8.25
CA LEU A 119 -10.90 2.79 -7.17
C LEU A 119 -10.28 4.11 -6.70
N SER A 120 -10.17 4.26 -5.37
CA SER A 120 -9.33 5.32 -4.80
C SER A 120 -7.84 5.05 -5.08
N LEU A 121 -7.02 6.10 -5.20
CA LEU A 121 -5.57 5.94 -5.39
C LEU A 121 -4.91 5.14 -4.25
N LYS A 122 -5.48 5.18 -3.04
CA LYS A 122 -5.02 4.37 -1.90
C LYS A 122 -5.30 2.88 -2.14
N THR A 123 -6.47 2.55 -2.67
CA THR A 123 -6.83 1.17 -3.02
C THR A 123 -5.91 0.65 -4.13
N VAL A 124 -5.65 1.47 -5.16
CA VAL A 124 -4.69 1.12 -6.22
C VAL A 124 -3.28 0.91 -5.67
N SER A 125 -2.79 1.79 -4.79
CA SER A 125 -1.50 1.57 -4.10
C SER A 125 -1.47 0.23 -3.36
N GLY A 126 -2.58 -0.15 -2.72
CA GLY A 126 -2.73 -1.43 -2.04
C GLY A 126 -2.61 -2.63 -2.99
N TYR A 127 -3.25 -2.56 -4.16
CA TYR A 127 -3.11 -3.60 -5.20
C TYR A 127 -1.68 -3.66 -5.75
N LEU A 128 -1.09 -2.52 -6.11
CA LEU A 128 0.28 -2.48 -6.62
C LEU A 128 1.30 -3.01 -5.60
N ALA A 129 1.10 -2.72 -4.32
CA ALA A 129 1.92 -3.28 -3.24
C ALA A 129 1.71 -4.80 -3.09
N ARG A 130 0.46 -5.27 -3.19
CA ARG A 130 0.12 -6.70 -3.15
C ARG A 130 0.72 -7.47 -4.33
N TRP A 131 0.79 -6.86 -5.52
CA TRP A 131 1.42 -7.44 -6.71
C TRP A 131 2.95 -7.30 -6.71
N GLY A 132 3.54 -6.60 -5.73
CA GLY A 132 4.99 -6.39 -5.63
C GLY A 132 5.54 -5.31 -6.58
N VAL A 133 4.68 -4.56 -7.28
CA VAL A 133 5.08 -3.44 -8.15
C VAL A 133 5.61 -2.28 -7.32
N LEU A 134 4.88 -1.92 -6.25
CA LEU A 134 5.36 -0.96 -5.29
C LEU A 134 5.97 -1.70 -4.09
N PRO A 135 7.07 -1.19 -3.51
CA PRO A 135 7.46 -1.62 -2.17
C PRO A 135 6.27 -1.36 -1.24
N GLY A 136 6.02 -2.29 -0.31
CA GLY A 136 4.92 -2.17 0.66
C GLY A 136 4.91 -0.80 1.36
N PRO A 137 3.79 -0.41 1.98
CA PRO A 137 3.64 0.92 2.57
C PRO A 137 4.87 1.28 3.41
N PRO A 138 5.48 2.46 3.19
CA PRO A 138 6.69 2.83 3.89
C PRO A 138 6.44 2.80 5.40
N VAL A 139 7.36 2.19 6.14
CA VAL A 139 7.46 2.34 7.60
C VAL A 139 7.50 3.85 7.90
N PRO A 140 6.79 4.35 8.93
CA PRO A 140 6.78 5.78 9.26
C PRO A 140 8.20 6.34 9.34
N ARG A 141 8.44 7.44 8.62
CA ARG A 141 9.75 8.08 8.49
C ARG A 141 10.27 8.52 9.87
N GLY A 142 11.23 7.79 10.42
CA GLY A 142 12.23 8.32 11.33
C GLY A 142 13.42 8.83 10.53
N SER A 143 13.93 10.01 10.89
CA SER A 143 15.17 10.65 10.44
C SER A 143 15.36 10.90 8.93
N VAL A 144 14.85 12.03 8.45
CA VAL A 144 15.59 12.78 7.41
C VAL A 144 16.58 13.69 8.15
N PRO A 145 17.91 13.53 8.00
CA PRO A 145 18.88 14.44 8.61
C PRO A 145 18.66 15.88 8.11
N PRO A 146 18.66 16.89 8.99
CA PRO A 146 18.57 18.28 8.53
C PRO A 146 19.84 18.63 7.74
N GLY A 147 19.68 19.22 6.55
CA GLY A 147 20.79 19.78 5.76
C GLY A 147 20.93 19.27 4.33
N HIS A 148 20.27 18.17 3.96
CA HIS A 148 20.17 17.78 2.55
C HIS A 148 18.88 18.35 1.97
N ARG A 149 18.97 19.40 1.14
CA ARG A 149 17.90 19.69 0.18
C ARG A 149 17.71 18.41 -0.63
N PRO A 150 16.54 17.74 -0.62
CA PRO A 150 16.34 16.64 -1.55
C PRO A 150 16.48 17.25 -2.94
N ALA A 151 17.54 16.88 -3.66
CA ALA A 151 17.70 17.30 -5.04
C ALA A 151 16.37 16.98 -5.75
N GLU A 152 15.76 17.97 -6.39
CA GLU A 152 14.54 17.78 -7.16
C GLU A 152 14.78 16.67 -8.18
N GLY A 153 14.29 15.47 -7.89
CA GLY A 153 14.71 14.30 -8.64
C GLY A 153 13.75 13.12 -8.54
N VAL A 154 13.86 12.24 -9.51
CA VAL A 154 13.13 10.99 -9.60
C VAL A 154 14.04 9.90 -9.06
N ARG A 155 13.60 9.17 -8.05
CA ARG A 155 14.28 7.97 -7.59
C ARG A 155 13.92 6.81 -8.51
N LEU A 156 14.90 6.21 -9.17
CA LEU A 156 14.71 5.02 -9.99
C LEU A 156 15.15 3.76 -9.23
N THR A 157 14.35 2.71 -9.32
CA THR A 157 14.66 1.38 -8.81
C THR A 157 14.21 0.33 -9.82
N TRP A 158 15.03 -0.70 -10.01
CA TRP A 158 14.63 -1.90 -10.72
C TRP A 158 14.67 -3.08 -9.75
N HIS A 159 13.55 -3.79 -9.66
CA HIS A 159 13.39 -5.00 -8.85
C HIS A 159 12.49 -6.00 -9.54
N ARG A 160 12.46 -7.23 -9.00
CA ARG A 160 11.59 -8.30 -9.47
C ARG A 160 10.45 -8.53 -8.49
N THR A 161 9.23 -8.72 -8.99
CA THR A 161 8.07 -9.09 -8.16
C THR A 161 8.19 -10.54 -7.67
N PRO A 162 7.49 -10.92 -6.60
CA PRO A 162 7.39 -12.33 -6.18
C PRO A 162 6.83 -13.25 -7.28
N ALA A 163 6.02 -12.70 -8.20
CA ALA A 163 5.47 -13.41 -9.35
C ALA A 163 6.46 -13.52 -10.53
N GLY A 164 7.69 -12.99 -10.39
CA GLY A 164 8.75 -13.11 -11.39
C GLY A 164 8.76 -12.02 -12.47
N GLN A 165 7.90 -11.01 -12.37
CA GLN A 165 7.88 -9.87 -13.29
C GLN A 165 8.98 -8.86 -12.95
N GLU A 166 9.53 -8.21 -13.96
CA GLU A 166 10.52 -7.15 -13.85
C GLU A 166 9.81 -5.80 -13.74
N VAL A 167 10.17 -5.02 -12.72
CA VAL A 167 9.56 -3.72 -12.44
C VAL A 167 10.61 -2.64 -12.51
N LEU A 168 10.36 -1.65 -13.34
CA LEU A 168 11.08 -0.39 -13.33
C LEU A 168 10.21 0.65 -12.65
N LEU A 169 10.63 1.15 -11.48
CA LEU A 169 9.84 2.05 -10.64
C LEU A 169 10.57 3.39 -10.46
N ALA A 170 9.89 4.46 -10.82
CA ALA A 170 10.30 5.85 -10.64
C ALA A 170 9.41 6.54 -9.59
N VAL A 171 10.01 7.05 -8.52
CA VAL A 171 9.30 7.74 -7.43
C VAL A 171 9.79 9.17 -7.29
N CYS A 172 8.88 10.13 -7.44
CA CYS A 172 9.15 11.55 -7.19
C CYS A 172 9.04 11.87 -5.68
N TYR A 173 9.75 12.90 -5.21
CA TYR A 173 9.72 13.32 -3.80
C TYR A 173 8.33 13.73 -3.28
N ARG A 174 7.42 14.14 -4.18
CA ARG A 174 6.01 14.42 -3.85
C ARG A 174 5.14 13.16 -3.75
N GLY A 175 5.76 11.98 -3.80
CA GLY A 175 5.09 10.70 -3.66
C GLY A 175 4.42 10.20 -4.93
N SER A 176 4.50 10.89 -6.07
CA SER A 176 4.06 10.37 -7.38
C SER A 176 4.92 9.17 -7.79
N VAL A 177 4.28 8.14 -8.34
CA VAL A 177 4.95 6.92 -8.78
C VAL A 177 4.64 6.66 -10.25
N PHE A 178 5.66 6.24 -10.96
CA PHE A 178 5.64 5.90 -12.38
C PHE A 178 6.32 4.56 -12.54
N PHE A 179 5.77 3.65 -13.35
CA PHE A 179 6.39 2.34 -13.49
C PHE A 179 6.19 1.72 -14.87
N ASP A 180 7.02 0.74 -15.16
CA ASP A 180 6.90 -0.20 -16.28
C ASP A 180 7.02 -1.62 -15.69
N LEU A 181 6.23 -2.54 -16.23
CA LEU A 181 6.11 -3.92 -15.76
C LEU A 181 6.32 -4.86 -16.96
N ARG A 182 7.28 -5.77 -16.87
CA ARG A 182 7.62 -6.70 -17.97
C ARG A 182 7.82 -8.12 -17.47
N THR A 183 7.75 -9.09 -18.38
CA THR A 183 8.09 -10.50 -18.10
C THR A 183 9.58 -10.79 -18.33
N VAL A 184 10.30 -9.89 -19.00
CA VAL A 184 11.72 -10.01 -19.34
C VAL A 184 12.53 -8.84 -18.75
N PRO A 185 13.83 -9.04 -18.45
CA PRO A 185 14.71 -7.97 -17.99
C PRO A 185 14.73 -6.74 -18.91
N PHE A 186 14.86 -5.56 -18.32
CA PHE A 186 14.96 -4.33 -19.07
C PHE A 186 16.31 -4.20 -19.79
N GLU A 187 16.25 -3.89 -21.08
CA GLU A 187 17.42 -3.53 -21.88
C GLU A 187 17.64 -2.01 -21.91
N ALA A 188 18.82 -1.56 -22.34
CA ALA A 188 19.17 -0.14 -22.36
C ALA A 188 18.20 0.71 -23.18
N ALA A 189 17.70 0.19 -24.31
CA ALA A 189 16.70 0.87 -25.14
C ALA A 189 15.36 1.05 -24.40
N ALA A 190 14.87 0.01 -23.73
CA ALA A 190 13.64 0.06 -22.95
C ALA A 190 13.74 1.04 -21.77
N LEU A 191 14.89 1.05 -21.10
CA LEU A 191 15.19 1.98 -20.02
C LEU A 191 15.19 3.44 -20.50
N THR A 192 15.79 3.67 -21.67
CA THR A 192 15.86 4.98 -22.31
C THR A 192 14.48 5.49 -22.72
N ASP A 193 13.69 4.64 -23.38
CA ASP A 193 12.30 4.94 -23.76
C ASP A 193 11.44 5.28 -22.55
N PHE A 194 11.54 4.49 -21.47
CA PHE A 194 10.84 4.78 -20.22
C PHE A 194 11.18 6.16 -19.65
N LEU A 195 12.46 6.55 -19.64
CA LEU A 195 12.88 7.85 -19.12
C LEU A 195 12.42 9.00 -20.02
N GLY A 196 12.46 8.84 -21.35
CA GLY A 196 11.92 9.83 -22.29
C GLY A 196 10.43 10.06 -22.07
N ARG A 197 9.64 8.97 -22.02
CA ARG A 197 8.21 9.00 -21.72
C ARG A 197 7.91 9.63 -20.37
N LEU A 198 8.75 9.38 -19.36
CA LEU A 198 8.62 9.98 -18.04
C LEU A 198 8.87 11.49 -18.07
N ALA A 199 9.90 11.94 -18.80
CA ALA A 199 10.19 13.36 -18.98
C ALA A 199 9.04 14.07 -19.72
N ASP A 200 8.49 13.44 -20.75
CA ASP A 200 7.31 13.94 -21.48
C ASP A 200 6.07 14.04 -20.59
N GLN A 201 5.80 13.02 -19.77
CA GLN A 201 4.65 13.04 -18.87
C GLN A 201 4.78 14.06 -17.75
N LEU A 202 6.00 14.33 -17.29
CA LEU A 202 6.25 15.34 -16.27
C LEU A 202 6.40 16.75 -16.85
N ASP A 203 6.52 16.85 -18.18
CA ASP A 203 6.73 18.07 -18.97
C ASP A 203 7.81 18.99 -18.37
N ARG A 204 8.93 18.39 -17.94
CA ARG A 204 10.02 19.11 -17.28
C ARG A 204 11.33 18.33 -17.30
N PRO A 205 12.47 19.01 -17.12
CA PRO A 205 13.74 18.35 -16.87
C PRO A 205 13.69 17.47 -15.61
N ILE A 206 14.25 16.26 -15.71
CA ILE A 206 14.28 15.29 -14.62
C ILE A 206 15.72 14.91 -14.26
N THR A 207 16.05 15.03 -12.98
CA THR A 207 17.26 14.41 -12.43
C THR A 207 16.88 13.04 -11.88
N VAL A 208 17.36 11.98 -12.53
CA VAL A 208 17.12 10.60 -12.13
C VAL A 208 18.25 10.15 -11.21
N VAL A 209 17.90 9.79 -9.99
CA VAL A 209 18.82 9.25 -8.99
C VAL A 209 18.55 7.76 -8.85
N VAL A 210 19.51 6.94 -9.25
CA VAL A 210 19.30 5.51 -9.23
C VAL A 210 19.81 4.88 -7.96
N ARG A 211 18.98 4.04 -7.32
CA ARG A 211 19.20 3.53 -5.96
C ARG A 211 19.40 2.03 -5.87
N HIS A 212 18.74 1.25 -6.72
CA HIS A 212 18.76 -0.21 -6.64
C HIS A 212 18.64 -0.83 -8.02
N TRP A 213 19.50 -1.82 -8.28
CA TRP A 213 19.51 -2.61 -9.50
C TRP A 213 19.89 -4.07 -9.22
N PRO A 214 19.41 -5.02 -10.03
CA PRO A 214 19.86 -6.40 -9.95
C PRO A 214 21.37 -6.49 -10.22
N ALA A 215 22.12 -7.12 -9.31
CA ALA A 215 23.58 -7.23 -9.40
C ALA A 215 24.06 -7.88 -10.71
N ALA A 216 23.26 -8.80 -11.27
CA ALA A 216 23.51 -9.45 -12.56
C ALA A 216 23.55 -8.49 -13.77
N HIS A 217 23.06 -7.25 -13.61
CA HIS A 217 22.97 -6.26 -14.69
C HIS A 217 23.83 -5.02 -14.45
N THR A 218 24.71 -5.03 -13.43
CA THR A 218 25.57 -3.89 -13.06
C THR A 218 26.45 -3.39 -14.21
N GLY A 219 26.93 -4.28 -15.10
CA GLY A 219 27.73 -3.90 -16.27
C GLY A 219 26.94 -3.11 -17.33
N ARG A 220 25.67 -3.46 -17.54
CA ARG A 220 24.79 -2.78 -18.52
C ARG A 220 24.38 -1.39 -18.06
N VAL A 221 24.29 -1.22 -16.76
CA VAL A 221 23.94 0.03 -16.10
C VAL A 221 25.09 1.05 -16.12
N ARG A 222 26.35 0.59 -16.03
CA ARG A 222 27.54 1.45 -16.18
C ARG A 222 27.78 1.87 -17.64
N ALA A 223 27.36 1.04 -18.59
CA ALA A 223 27.41 1.32 -20.02
C ALA A 223 26.18 2.10 -20.54
N TRP A 224 25.35 2.64 -19.64
CA TRP A 224 24.21 3.47 -20.01
C TRP A 224 24.71 4.65 -20.87
N PRO A 225 24.35 4.73 -22.16
CA PRO A 225 24.79 5.83 -22.99
C PRO A 225 24.13 7.11 -22.48
N ALA A 226 24.92 8.17 -22.31
CA ALA A 226 24.46 9.51 -21.93
C ALA A 226 23.02 9.76 -22.44
N ALA A 227 22.10 10.04 -21.51
CA ALA A 227 20.66 10.06 -21.80
C ALA A 227 20.40 10.80 -23.12
N PRO A 228 19.71 10.20 -24.11
CA PRO A 228 19.55 10.82 -25.42
C PRO A 228 18.69 12.08 -25.41
N ASP A 229 18.00 12.33 -24.29
CA ASP A 229 17.24 13.55 -24.06
C ASP A 229 18.01 14.50 -23.12
N PRO A 230 18.32 15.74 -23.56
CA PRO A 230 19.05 16.73 -22.76
C PRO A 230 18.31 17.15 -21.48
N ARG A 231 17.00 16.88 -21.39
CA ARG A 231 16.19 17.12 -20.19
C ARG A 231 16.47 16.11 -19.07
N ILE A 232 17.21 15.05 -19.33
CA ILE A 232 17.38 13.92 -18.40
C ILE A 232 18.82 13.87 -17.89
N THR A 233 18.99 14.08 -16.59
CA THR A 233 20.29 13.94 -15.92
C THR A 233 20.28 12.70 -15.03
N VAL A 234 21.12 11.70 -15.34
CA VAL A 234 21.21 10.46 -14.55
C VAL A 234 22.37 10.54 -13.55
N ARG A 235 22.10 10.21 -12.28
CA ARG A 235 23.08 10.15 -11.19
C ARG A 235 23.04 8.78 -10.53
N PHE A 236 24.22 8.19 -10.37
CA PHE A 236 24.43 6.92 -9.68
C PHE A 236 24.84 7.23 -8.24
N LEU A 237 24.11 6.68 -7.26
CA LEU A 237 24.59 6.71 -5.87
C LEU A 237 25.48 5.48 -5.67
N HIS A 238 26.76 5.74 -5.35
CA HIS A 238 27.73 4.73 -4.94
C HIS A 238 27.42 4.20 -3.54
#